data_AF-A0A358XQY4-F1
#
_entry.id   AF-A0A358XQY4-F1
#
_cell.length_a   1.000
_cell.length_b   1.000
_cell.length_c   1.000
_cell.angle_alpha   90.00
_cell.angle_beta   90.00
_cell.angle_gamma   90.00
#
_symmetry.space_group_name_H-M   'P 1'
#
loop_
_entity.id
_entity.type
_entity.pdbx_description
1 polymer ?
#
loop_
_entity_poly.entity_id
_entity_poly.type
_entity_poly.pdbx_seq_one_letter_code
_entity_poly.pdbx_strand_id
1 'polypeptide(L)'
;MDFIQSKNTGLDRSDMLVIDGRGWQDKERQLLKEKLMQLNSVQGVTASYDNPVNIQGGYSISEVEGQPNDFDMNVTAIPIEKDFVSVFHIPSVAGAPLSDADILRAKDTISPEYGFIVNTLAASAMGFTPEQAIGKKINLNGRKGSIKQVVASFNFASLHNEVKPIV
;
A
#
# COMPACT_ATOMS: atom_id res chain seq x y z
N MET A 1 -29.39 -0.96 7.59
CA MET A 1 -28.14 -1.70 7.87
C MET A 1 -27.92 -2.66 6.72
N ASP A 2 -27.62 -2.14 5.53
CA ASP A 2 -27.38 -2.96 4.33
C ASP A 2 -26.51 -2.12 3.40
N PHE A 3 -25.20 -2.11 3.63
CA PHE A 3 -24.29 -1.50 2.67
C PHE A 3 -22.98 -2.28 2.74
N ILE A 4 -22.56 -2.81 1.59
CA ILE A 4 -21.36 -3.63 1.35
C ILE A 4 -21.59 -5.14 1.56
N GLN A 5 -22.52 -5.74 0.80
CA GLN A 5 -22.42 -7.15 0.45
C GLN A 5 -22.65 -7.31 -1.06
N SER A 6 -21.80 -8.13 -1.68
CA SER A 6 -21.79 -8.49 -3.11
C SER A 6 -21.17 -7.47 -4.10
N LYS A 7 -19.84 -7.47 -4.20
CA LYS A 7 -19.16 -7.36 -5.51
C LYS A 7 -17.70 -7.79 -5.37
N ASN A 8 -17.25 -8.67 -6.26
CA ASN A 8 -15.94 -9.28 -6.26
C ASN A 8 -14.87 -8.25 -6.65
N THR A 9 -14.11 -7.75 -5.67
CA THR A 9 -13.05 -6.76 -5.87
C THR A 9 -11.69 -7.41 -6.13
N GLY A 10 -11.63 -8.73 -6.32
CA GLY A 10 -10.36 -9.49 -6.28
C GLY A 10 -9.73 -9.56 -4.89
N LEU A 11 -10.42 -9.07 -3.86
CA LEU A 11 -10.06 -9.21 -2.45
C LEU A 11 -11.15 -10.05 -1.81
N ASP A 12 -10.76 -11.10 -1.11
CA ASP A 12 -11.71 -11.86 -0.31
C ASP A 12 -12.11 -11.02 0.91
N ARG A 13 -13.41 -10.76 1.05
CA ARG A 13 -13.97 -9.92 2.12
C ARG A 13 -14.98 -10.67 2.98
N SER A 14 -15.20 -11.97 2.75
CA SER A 14 -16.17 -12.75 3.51
C SER A 14 -15.89 -12.72 5.01
N ASP A 15 -14.60 -12.61 5.38
CA ASP A 15 -14.13 -12.75 6.75
C ASP A 15 -13.37 -11.50 7.27
N MET A 16 -13.67 -10.32 6.72
CA MET A 16 -13.03 -9.07 7.15
C MET A 16 -13.98 -8.15 7.92
N LEU A 17 -13.55 -7.75 9.11
CA LEU A 17 -14.18 -6.69 9.90
C LEU A 17 -13.41 -5.38 9.71
N VAL A 18 -14.09 -4.33 9.26
CA VAL A 18 -13.53 -2.98 9.15
C VAL A 18 -14.02 -2.13 10.32
N ILE A 19 -13.10 -1.58 11.09
CA ILE A 19 -13.39 -0.67 12.20
C ILE A 19 -12.91 0.73 11.81
N ASP A 20 -13.77 1.72 12.01
CA ASP A 20 -13.40 3.11 11.83
C ASP A 20 -12.54 3.59 13.00
N GLY A 21 -11.24 3.77 12.73
CA GLY A 21 -10.25 4.22 13.71
C GLY A 21 -10.02 5.73 13.72
N ARG A 22 -10.89 6.54 13.09
CA ARG A 22 -10.72 8.00 13.06
C ARG A 22 -10.58 8.57 14.47
N GLY A 23 -9.50 9.30 14.71
CA GLY A 23 -9.20 9.94 16.00
C GLY A 23 -8.40 9.08 16.97
N TRP A 24 -8.10 7.82 16.64
CA TRP A 24 -7.21 6.99 17.46
C TRP A 24 -5.75 7.41 17.31
N GLN A 25 -5.02 7.38 18.41
CA GLN A 25 -3.58 7.53 18.42
C GLN A 25 -2.90 6.24 17.97
N ASP A 26 -1.69 6.35 17.40
CA ASP A 26 -0.90 5.18 16.96
C ASP A 26 -0.74 4.12 18.06
N LYS A 27 -0.53 4.55 19.31
CA LYS A 27 -0.39 3.66 20.47
C LYS A 27 -1.66 2.84 20.75
N GLU A 28 -2.84 3.44 20.56
CA GLU A 28 -4.14 2.81 20.84
C GLU A 28 -4.44 1.77 19.76
N ARG A 29 -4.19 2.15 18.51
CA ARG A 29 -4.30 1.28 17.35
C ARG A 29 -3.36 0.08 17.46
N GLN A 30 -2.11 0.32 17.86
CA GLN A 30 -1.11 -0.74 18.06
C GLN A 30 -1.49 -1.68 19.21
N LEU A 31 -1.96 -1.14 20.35
CA LEU A 31 -2.43 -1.95 21.47
C LEU A 31 -3.64 -2.83 21.09
N LEU A 32 -4.59 -2.29 20.32
CA LEU A 32 -5.72 -3.06 19.83
C LEU A 32 -5.25 -4.20 18.91
N LYS A 33 -4.34 -3.89 17.98
CA LYS A 33 -3.73 -4.89 17.09
C LYS A 33 -3.07 -6.02 17.88
N GLU A 34 -2.26 -5.69 18.88
CA GLU A 34 -1.60 -6.67 19.74
C GLU A 34 -2.60 -7.57 20.47
N LYS A 35 -3.68 -7.01 21.02
CA LYS A 35 -4.72 -7.79 21.70
C LYS A 35 -5.51 -8.69 20.75
N LEU A 36 -5.84 -8.20 19.55
CA LEU A 36 -6.58 -8.99 18.56
C LEU A 36 -5.74 -10.15 18.03
N MET A 37 -4.44 -9.93 17.81
CA MET A 37 -3.51 -10.97 17.36
C MET A 37 -3.28 -12.09 18.41
N GLN A 38 -3.73 -11.93 19.65
CA GLN A 38 -3.74 -12.99 20.67
C GLN A 38 -4.93 -13.96 20.51
N LEU A 39 -5.92 -13.63 19.69
CA LEU A 39 -7.09 -14.47 19.45
C LEU A 39 -6.80 -15.42 18.29
N ASN A 40 -6.85 -16.74 18.54
CA ASN A 40 -6.62 -17.76 17.49
C ASN A 40 -7.59 -17.66 16.30
N SER A 41 -8.75 -17.01 16.47
CA SER A 41 -9.73 -16.77 15.42
C SER A 41 -9.37 -15.60 14.50
N VAL A 42 -8.39 -14.78 14.86
CA VAL A 42 -7.96 -13.61 14.07
C VAL A 42 -6.73 -14.01 13.25
N GLN A 43 -6.89 -14.08 11.94
CA GLN A 43 -5.80 -14.46 11.02
C GLN A 43 -4.81 -13.32 10.76
N GLY A 44 -5.25 -12.07 10.93
CA GLY A 44 -4.39 -10.92 10.77
C GLY A 44 -5.12 -9.60 11.04
N VAL A 45 -4.34 -8.56 11.32
CA VAL A 45 -4.82 -7.21 11.58
C VAL A 45 -3.90 -6.21 10.88
N THR A 46 -4.49 -5.28 10.14
CA THR A 46 -3.77 -4.21 9.45
C THR A 46 -4.57 -2.90 9.52
N ALA A 47 -3.92 -1.79 9.17
CA ALA A 47 -4.56 -0.49 9.04
C ALA A 47 -4.08 0.24 7.78
N SER A 48 -4.93 1.11 7.25
CA SER A 48 -4.62 2.05 6.17
C SER A 48 -5.20 3.43 6.50
N TYR A 49 -4.62 4.47 5.93
CA TYR A 49 -5.04 5.86 6.17
C TYR A 49 -6.41 6.17 5.56
N ASP A 50 -6.64 5.72 4.33
CA ASP A 50 -7.93 5.84 3.64
C ASP A 50 -8.60 4.48 3.53
N ASN A 51 -9.93 4.51 3.36
CA ASN A 51 -10.66 3.31 2.99
C ASN A 51 -10.10 2.84 1.64
N PRO A 52 -9.65 1.57 1.54
CA PRO A 52 -9.10 1.01 0.32
C PRO A 52 -10.00 1.20 -0.92
N VAL A 53 -11.30 1.39 -0.71
CA VAL A 53 -12.35 1.50 -1.74
C VAL A 53 -12.61 2.93 -2.22
N ASN A 54 -12.09 3.99 -1.58
CA ASN A 54 -12.37 5.38 -2.00
C ASN A 54 -11.17 6.31 -1.80
N ILE A 55 -10.17 6.17 -2.68
CA ILE A 55 -8.98 7.03 -2.68
C ILE A 55 -9.30 8.28 -3.53
N GLN A 56 -9.53 9.43 -2.87
CA GLN A 56 -9.81 10.69 -3.57
C GLN A 56 -8.55 11.49 -3.93
N GLY A 57 -7.39 11.14 -3.36
CA GLY A 57 -6.12 11.81 -3.62
C GLY A 57 -5.41 11.27 -4.86
N GLY A 58 -5.13 12.14 -5.83
CA GLY A 58 -4.15 11.88 -6.87
C GLY A 58 -2.74 12.17 -6.33
N TYR A 59 -1.87 11.17 -6.39
CA TYR A 59 -0.45 11.34 -6.14
C TYR A 59 0.30 11.41 -7.48
N SER A 60 1.49 11.96 -7.46
CA SER A 60 2.40 12.04 -8.59
C SER A 60 3.74 11.42 -8.19
N ILE A 61 4.24 10.53 -9.03
CA ILE A 61 5.65 10.14 -9.02
C ILE A 61 6.38 11.11 -9.94
N SER A 62 7.29 11.91 -9.37
CA SER A 62 8.00 12.98 -10.11
C SER A 62 9.48 12.67 -10.37
N GLU A 63 10.02 11.61 -9.75
CA GLU A 63 11.38 11.13 -10.01
C GLU A 63 11.37 9.61 -9.95
N VAL A 64 12.02 8.98 -10.92
CA VAL A 64 12.22 7.52 -10.98
C VAL A 64 13.65 7.24 -11.44
N GLU A 65 14.39 6.43 -10.69
CA GLU A 65 15.77 6.09 -11.02
C GLU A 65 15.89 5.41 -12.39
N GLY A 66 16.62 6.03 -13.32
CA GLY A 66 16.79 5.52 -14.69
C GLY A 66 15.78 6.04 -15.70
N GLN A 67 14.85 6.90 -15.26
CA GLN A 67 13.97 7.68 -16.15
C GLN A 67 14.47 9.12 -16.31
N PRO A 68 13.99 9.85 -17.34
CA PRO A 68 14.28 11.27 -17.52
C PRO A 68 13.90 12.14 -16.30
N ASN A 69 14.57 13.28 -16.14
CA ASN A 69 14.34 14.20 -15.02
C ASN A 69 12.99 14.92 -15.06
N ASP A 70 12.29 14.88 -16.19
CA ASP A 70 10.94 15.42 -16.40
C ASP A 70 9.85 14.33 -16.33
N PHE A 71 10.17 13.15 -15.77
CA PHE A 71 9.20 12.09 -15.54
C PHE A 71 8.09 12.57 -14.59
N ASP A 72 6.84 12.45 -15.04
CA ASP A 72 5.66 12.70 -14.24
C ASP A 72 4.64 11.58 -14.48
N MET A 73 4.19 10.96 -13.40
CA MET A 73 3.18 9.91 -13.46
C MET A 73 2.16 10.08 -12.36
N ASN A 74 0.91 10.28 -12.75
CA ASN A 74 -0.22 10.24 -11.82
C ASN A 74 -0.47 8.80 -11.35
N VAL A 75 -0.52 8.64 -10.03
CA VAL A 75 -0.81 7.37 -9.36
C VAL A 75 -1.83 7.57 -8.26
N THR A 76 -2.49 6.48 -7.90
CA THR A 76 -3.29 6.43 -6.69
C THR A 76 -2.41 5.83 -5.59
N ALA A 77 -2.34 6.43 -4.41
CA ALA A 77 -1.49 5.88 -3.35
C ALA A 77 -2.18 5.86 -1.99
N ILE A 78 -1.80 4.90 -1.14
CA ILE A 78 -2.32 4.77 0.22
C ILE A 78 -1.20 4.46 1.21
N PRO A 79 -1.07 5.23 2.30
CA PRO A 79 -0.29 4.79 3.44
C PRO A 79 -0.94 3.56 4.08
N ILE A 80 -0.15 2.50 4.24
CA ILE A 80 -0.56 1.20 4.78
C ILE A 80 0.41 0.73 5.88
N GLU A 81 -0.05 -0.17 6.73
CA GLU A 81 0.86 -0.95 7.58
C GLU A 81 1.57 -2.05 6.79
N LYS A 82 2.72 -2.50 7.30
CA LYS A 82 3.53 -3.56 6.69
C LYS A 82 2.77 -4.88 6.44
N ASP A 83 1.76 -5.17 7.25
CA ASP A 83 1.00 -6.43 7.19
C ASP A 83 -0.17 -6.36 6.20
N PHE A 84 -0.36 -5.24 5.51
CA PHE A 84 -1.49 -5.04 4.60
C PHE A 84 -1.53 -6.06 3.46
N VAL A 85 -0.40 -6.26 2.76
CA VAL A 85 -0.32 -7.18 1.62
C VAL A 85 -0.68 -8.60 2.05
N SER A 86 -0.20 -9.05 3.22
CA SER A 86 -0.48 -10.40 3.72
C SER A 86 -1.91 -10.55 4.21
N VAL A 87 -2.45 -9.59 4.97
CA VAL A 87 -3.84 -9.65 5.48
C VAL A 87 -4.86 -9.69 4.34
N PHE A 88 -4.61 -8.94 3.27
CA PHE A 88 -5.47 -8.92 2.09
C PHE A 88 -5.14 -10.02 1.06
N HIS A 89 -4.19 -10.91 1.37
CA HIS A 89 -3.76 -12.01 0.48
C HIS A 89 -3.39 -11.53 -0.93
N ILE A 90 -2.82 -10.34 -1.04
CA ILE A 90 -2.45 -9.76 -2.33
C ILE A 90 -1.24 -10.55 -2.89
N PRO A 91 -1.33 -11.11 -4.11
CA PRO A 91 -0.24 -11.89 -4.66
C PRO A 91 1.02 -11.05 -4.86
N SER A 92 2.12 -11.49 -4.24
CA SER A 92 3.45 -10.91 -4.46
C SER A 92 4.04 -11.43 -5.77
N VAL A 93 4.65 -10.54 -6.55
CA VAL A 93 5.30 -10.87 -7.84
C VAL A 93 6.82 -10.82 -7.70
N ALA A 94 7.36 -9.79 -7.04
CA ALA A 94 8.79 -9.65 -6.80
C ALA A 94 9.08 -8.90 -5.49
N GLY A 95 10.30 -9.07 -4.96
CA GLY A 95 10.76 -8.35 -3.77
C GLY A 95 10.28 -8.95 -2.44
N ALA A 96 10.27 -8.13 -1.40
CA ALA A 96 9.95 -8.53 -0.03
C ALA A 96 8.98 -7.53 0.63
N PRO A 97 8.11 -7.99 1.56
CA PRO A 97 7.25 -7.10 2.33
C PRO A 97 8.02 -6.05 3.12
N LEU A 98 7.35 -4.96 3.48
CA LEU A 98 7.91 -3.93 4.37
C LEU A 98 8.30 -4.55 5.71
N SER A 99 9.47 -4.14 6.22
CA SER A 99 10.00 -4.57 7.51
C SER A 99 9.90 -3.48 8.58
N ASP A 100 10.07 -3.85 9.84
CA ASP A 100 10.15 -2.86 10.93
C ASP A 100 11.31 -1.88 10.74
N ALA A 101 12.40 -2.33 10.09
CA ALA A 101 13.52 -1.46 9.74
C ALA A 101 13.15 -0.41 8.66
N ASP A 102 12.23 -0.73 7.73
CA ASP A 102 11.69 0.26 6.79
C ASP A 102 10.84 1.30 7.52
N ILE A 103 10.02 0.86 8.48
CA ILE A 103 9.17 1.75 9.29
C ILE A 103 10.04 2.71 10.13
N LEU A 104 11.12 2.20 10.73
CA LEU A 104 12.06 3.03 11.50
C LEU A 104 12.74 4.08 10.62
N ARG A 105 13.20 3.70 9.41
CA ARG A 105 13.81 4.65 8.46
C ARG A 105 12.84 5.72 7.98
N ALA A 106 11.57 5.37 7.77
CA ALA A 106 10.54 6.34 7.37
C ALA A 106 10.21 7.37 8.47
N LYS A 107 10.55 7.06 9.73
CA LYS A 107 10.36 7.95 10.90
C LYS A 107 11.60 8.77 11.26
N ASP A 108 12.71 8.59 10.53
CA ASP A 108 13.92 9.38 10.74
C ASP A 108 13.63 10.88 10.51
N THR A 109 14.17 11.73 11.37
CA THR A 109 13.91 13.18 11.34
C THR A 109 14.95 13.98 10.55
N ILE A 110 16.07 13.35 10.20
CA ILE A 110 17.20 13.95 9.48
C ILE A 110 17.14 13.59 7.99
N SER A 111 16.93 12.31 7.69
CA SER A 111 16.92 11.78 6.33
C SER A 111 15.93 10.60 6.21
N PRO A 112 14.61 10.87 6.21
CA PRO A 112 13.61 9.82 6.08
C PRO A 112 13.75 9.09 4.74
N GLU A 113 13.71 7.76 4.79
CA GLU A 113 13.69 6.90 3.61
C GLU A 113 12.44 6.01 3.65
N TYR A 114 11.60 6.15 2.61
CA TYR A 114 10.35 5.39 2.50
C TYR A 114 10.56 4.05 1.79
N GLY A 115 9.78 3.04 2.18
CA GLY A 115 9.62 1.80 1.42
C GLY A 115 8.32 1.84 0.64
N PHE A 116 8.37 1.54 -0.66
CA PHE A 116 7.20 1.54 -1.53
C PHE A 116 6.82 0.12 -1.98
N ILE A 117 5.52 -0.13 -2.09
CA ILE A 117 4.97 -1.34 -2.70
C ILE A 117 4.20 -0.89 -3.94
N VAL A 118 4.56 -1.38 -5.11
CA VAL A 118 3.90 -0.97 -6.36
C VAL A 118 3.22 -2.17 -7.01
N ASN A 119 2.17 -1.94 -7.78
CA ASN A 119 1.59 -3.01 -8.59
C ASN A 119 2.34 -3.20 -9.92
N THR A 120 2.06 -4.30 -10.62
CA THR A 120 2.68 -4.58 -11.93
C THR A 120 2.42 -3.50 -12.98
N LEU A 121 1.26 -2.83 -12.95
CA LEU A 121 0.94 -1.73 -13.86
C LEU A 121 1.81 -0.50 -13.59
N ALA A 122 2.03 -0.14 -12.32
CA ALA A 122 2.90 0.96 -11.95
C ALA A 122 4.37 0.67 -12.30
N ALA A 123 4.86 -0.54 -12.01
CA ALA A 123 6.20 -0.98 -12.42
C ALA A 123 6.39 -0.88 -13.94
N SER A 124 5.42 -1.37 -14.72
CA SER A 124 5.46 -1.31 -16.17
C SER A 124 5.41 0.13 -16.71
N ALA A 125 4.61 1.00 -16.10
CA ALA A 125 4.52 2.40 -16.50
C ALA A 125 5.79 3.20 -16.18
N MET A 126 6.52 2.79 -15.13
CA MET A 126 7.87 3.27 -14.83
C MET A 126 8.95 2.63 -15.72
N GLY A 127 8.58 1.77 -16.69
CA GLY A 127 9.50 1.16 -17.64
C GLY A 127 10.29 -0.03 -17.11
N PHE A 128 9.83 -0.70 -16.05
CA PHE A 128 10.51 -1.82 -15.43
C PHE A 128 9.70 -3.12 -15.50
N THR A 129 10.39 -4.26 -15.57
CA THR A 129 9.80 -5.53 -15.13
C THR A 129 9.64 -5.53 -13.60
N PRO A 130 8.79 -6.40 -13.02
CA PRO A 130 8.64 -6.50 -11.57
C PRO A 130 9.97 -6.67 -10.82
N GLU A 131 10.89 -7.47 -11.36
CA GLU A 131 12.21 -7.74 -10.76
C GLU A 131 13.12 -6.51 -10.87
N GLN A 132 13.09 -5.82 -12.01
CA GLN A 132 13.89 -4.61 -12.24
C GLN A 132 13.45 -3.43 -11.38
N ALA A 133 12.17 -3.38 -11.00
CA ALA A 133 11.63 -2.32 -10.16
C ALA A 133 12.18 -2.39 -8.72
N ILE A 134 12.54 -3.58 -8.22
CA ILE A 134 13.02 -3.74 -6.85
C ILE A 134 14.30 -2.94 -6.61
N GLY A 135 14.30 -2.15 -5.53
CA GLY A 135 15.42 -1.29 -5.13
C GLY A 135 15.48 0.04 -5.87
N LYS A 136 14.71 0.25 -6.95
CA LYS A 136 14.66 1.52 -7.66
C LYS A 136 14.16 2.63 -6.74
N LYS A 137 14.83 3.78 -6.81
CA LYS A 137 14.43 4.96 -6.07
C LYS A 137 13.33 5.72 -6.80
N ILE A 138 12.32 6.14 -6.05
CA ILE A 138 11.23 6.98 -6.54
C ILE A 138 10.95 8.15 -5.60
N ASN A 139 10.35 9.21 -6.14
CA ASN A 139 9.83 10.34 -5.38
C ASN A 139 8.30 10.44 -5.55
N LEU A 140 7.56 10.08 -4.51
CA LEU A 140 6.09 10.15 -4.46
C LEU A 140 5.66 11.36 -3.62
N ASN A 141 5.21 12.45 -4.27
CA ASN A 141 4.82 13.71 -3.60
C ASN A 141 5.83 14.21 -2.55
N GLY A 142 7.13 14.15 -2.87
CA GLY A 142 8.21 14.54 -1.95
C GLY A 142 8.71 13.43 -1.03
N ARG A 143 8.03 12.28 -0.97
CA ARG A 143 8.50 11.09 -0.21
C ARG A 143 9.48 10.32 -1.07
N LYS A 144 10.76 10.37 -0.71
CA LYS A 144 11.84 9.68 -1.42
C LYS A 144 12.15 8.34 -0.78
N GLY A 145 12.30 7.32 -1.59
CA GLY A 145 12.42 5.96 -1.07
C GLY A 145 12.66 4.93 -2.15
N SER A 146 12.70 3.66 -1.76
CA SER A 146 12.97 2.54 -2.65
C SER A 146 11.78 1.58 -2.73
N ILE A 147 11.54 1.03 -3.93
CA ILE A 147 10.54 -0.02 -4.14
C ILE A 147 11.03 -1.31 -3.46
N LYS A 148 10.24 -1.82 -2.52
CA LYS A 148 10.53 -3.03 -1.73
C LYS A 148 9.85 -4.26 -2.29
N GLN A 149 8.66 -4.08 -2.85
CA GLN A 149 7.83 -5.17 -3.35
C GLN A 149 7.08 -4.74 -4.60
N VAL A 150 6.92 -5.67 -5.53
CA VAL A 150 5.95 -5.58 -6.62
C VAL A 150 4.87 -6.61 -6.39
N VAL A 151 3.62 -6.17 -6.41
CA VAL A 151 2.44 -7.03 -6.27
C VAL A 151 1.65 -7.12 -7.56
N ALA A 152 0.80 -8.15 -7.69
CA ALA A 152 -0.13 -8.25 -8.80
C ALA A 152 -1.03 -7.00 -8.85
N SER A 153 -1.55 -6.65 -10.02
CA SER A 153 -2.52 -5.54 -10.14
C SER A 153 -3.92 -6.00 -9.74
N PHE A 154 -4.57 -5.24 -8.88
CA PHE A 154 -5.92 -5.50 -8.37
C PHE A 154 -6.69 -4.18 -8.26
N ASN A 155 -8.01 -4.25 -8.37
CA ASN A 155 -8.88 -3.07 -8.38
C ASN A 155 -9.18 -2.61 -6.96
N PHE A 156 -8.47 -1.57 -6.51
CA PHE A 156 -8.73 -0.92 -5.23
C PHE A 156 -9.79 0.18 -5.32
N ALA A 157 -9.85 0.91 -6.44
CA ALA A 157 -10.90 1.90 -6.65
C ALA A 157 -12.29 1.26 -6.53
N SER A 158 -13.20 1.92 -5.81
CA SER A 158 -14.64 1.67 -5.88
C SER A 158 -15.03 1.29 -7.31
N LEU A 159 -15.93 0.31 -7.41
CA LEU A 159 -16.44 -0.42 -8.58
C LEU A 159 -16.99 0.42 -9.75
N HIS A 160 -16.60 1.69 -9.87
CA HIS A 160 -17.02 2.63 -10.89
C HIS A 160 -15.91 3.11 -11.84
N ASN A 161 -14.62 2.84 -11.59
CA ASN A 161 -13.55 3.31 -12.47
C ASN A 161 -12.53 2.21 -12.81
N GLU A 162 -12.00 2.28 -14.03
CA GLU A 162 -10.95 1.40 -14.58
C GLU A 162 -9.72 1.27 -13.66
N VAL A 163 -8.97 0.17 -13.81
CA VAL A 163 -7.73 -0.09 -13.04
C VAL A 163 -6.73 1.03 -13.32
N LYS A 164 -6.34 1.78 -12.29
CA LYS A 164 -5.29 2.82 -12.36
C LYS A 164 -4.00 2.35 -11.67
N PRO A 165 -2.82 2.92 -12.01
CA PRO A 165 -1.56 2.64 -11.31
C PRO A 165 -1.63 2.98 -9.81
N ILE A 166 -1.05 2.11 -8.96
CA ILE A 166 -1.09 2.23 -7.48
C ILE A 166 0.30 2.09 -6.83
N VAL A 167 0.53 2.89 -5.78
CA VAL A 167 1.75 2.93 -4.93
C VAL A 167 1.42 2.92 -3.44
#